data_AF-A0A0C9Z7Z1-F1
#
_entry.id   AF-A0A0C9Z7Z1-F1
#
_cell.length_a   1.000
_cell.length_b   1.000
_cell.length_c   1.000
_cell.angle_alpha   90.00
_cell.angle_beta   90.00
_cell.angle_gamma   90.00
#
_symmetry.space_group_name_H-M   'P 1'
#
loop_
_entity.id
_entity.type
_entity.pdbx_description
1 polymer ?
#
loop_
_entity_poly.entity_id
_entity_poly.type
_entity_poly.pdbx_seq_one_letter_code
_entity_poly.pdbx_strand_id
1 'polypeptide(L)'
;IHHPYLDSLNLVVNAELCFLACQPCREGIAPTAARAHLVNKHAELLRTFDQAHFDAITSQLQVTPTLPTITGPRAMVHGLAVFDAMGCTFCSMVYTKPKKMKEHHGLQHAHIPMPQHWRSCKAQ
;
A
#
# COMPACT_ATOMS: atom_id res chain seq x y z
N ILE A 1 15.29 -2.12 -0.82
CA ILE A 1 16.32 -3.18 -0.79
C ILE A 1 16.08 -4.05 -2.00
N HIS A 2 17.00 -4.02 -2.94
CA HIS A 2 16.98 -4.87 -4.13
C HIS A 2 17.61 -6.21 -3.80
N HIS A 3 17.03 -7.27 -4.35
CA HIS A 3 17.56 -8.62 -4.26
C HIS A 3 17.32 -9.30 -5.61
N PRO A 4 18.34 -9.93 -6.25
CA PRO A 4 18.21 -10.42 -7.62
C PRO A 4 16.99 -11.31 -7.86
N TYR A 5 16.66 -12.18 -6.90
CA TYR A 5 15.47 -13.02 -6.98
C TYR A 5 14.16 -12.21 -6.94
N LEU A 6 14.05 -11.22 -6.04
CA LEU A 6 12.85 -10.39 -5.94
C LEU A 6 12.72 -9.47 -7.17
N ASP A 7 13.85 -8.92 -7.65
CA ASP A 7 13.89 -8.11 -8.86
C ASP A 7 13.39 -8.91 -10.08
N SER A 8 13.70 -10.22 -10.15
CA SER A 8 13.18 -11.11 -11.21
C SER A 8 11.66 -11.30 -11.16
N LEU A 9 11.04 -11.00 -10.02
CA LEU A 9 9.59 -11.02 -9.80
C LEU A 9 8.99 -9.60 -9.82
N ASN A 10 9.77 -8.58 -10.19
CA ASN A 10 9.41 -7.17 -10.11
C ASN A 10 9.01 -6.70 -8.69
N LEU A 11 9.56 -7.37 -7.67
CA LEU A 11 9.34 -7.05 -6.26
C LEU A 11 10.60 -6.42 -5.66
N VAL A 12 10.41 -5.45 -4.79
CA VAL A 12 11.48 -4.81 -4.01
C VAL A 12 11.03 -4.68 -2.56
N VAL A 13 11.94 -4.82 -1.60
CA VAL A 13 11.59 -4.55 -0.19
C VAL A 13 11.70 -3.05 0.07
N ASN A 14 10.66 -2.42 0.59
CA ASN A 14 10.75 -1.04 1.08
C ASN A 14 11.70 -1.01 2.29
N ALA A 15 12.76 -0.22 2.23
CA ALA A 15 13.81 -0.23 3.26
C ALA A 15 13.39 0.45 4.58
N GLU A 16 12.41 1.36 4.54
CA GLU A 16 11.95 2.12 5.70
C GLU A 16 10.94 1.32 6.53
N LEU A 17 10.07 0.58 5.85
CA LEU A 17 8.90 -0.07 6.44
C LEU A 17 8.91 -1.59 6.27
N CYS A 18 9.96 -2.14 5.66
CA CYS A 18 10.23 -3.57 5.50
C CYS A 18 9.08 -4.39 4.89
N PHE A 19 8.25 -3.82 4.01
CA PHE A 19 7.23 -4.57 3.25
C PHE A 19 7.64 -4.77 1.78
N LEU A 20 7.00 -5.69 1.07
CA LEU A 20 7.24 -5.86 -0.38
C LEU A 20 6.45 -4.84 -1.20
N ALA A 21 7.11 -4.14 -2.10
CA ALA A 21 6.47 -3.31 -3.10
C ALA A 21 6.60 -3.96 -4.48
N CYS A 22 5.50 -4.05 -5.23
CA CYS A 22 5.55 -4.38 -6.65
C CYS A 22 5.92 -3.13 -7.44
N GLN A 23 7.00 -3.19 -8.22
CA GLN A 23 7.52 -2.02 -8.95
C GLN A 23 6.57 -1.54 -10.07
N PRO A 24 5.98 -2.42 -10.90
CA PRO A 24 4.99 -2.02 -11.90
C PRO A 24 3.69 -1.46 -11.31
N CYS A 25 3.10 -2.18 -10.33
CA CYS A 25 1.82 -1.77 -9.73
C CYS A 25 1.97 -0.59 -8.79
N ARG A 26 3.16 -0.43 -8.20
CA ARG A 26 3.44 0.52 -7.11
C ARG A 26 2.50 0.30 -5.92
N GLU A 27 2.34 -0.95 -5.52
CA GLU A 27 1.47 -1.39 -4.42
C GLU A 27 2.28 -2.13 -3.37
N GLY A 28 1.92 -1.96 -2.10
CA GLY A 28 2.46 -2.75 -0.99
C GLY A 28 1.77 -4.12 -0.93
N ILE A 29 2.56 -5.17 -0.71
CA ILE A 29 2.12 -6.55 -0.73
C ILE A 29 2.65 -7.26 0.53
N ALA A 30 1.75 -7.93 1.25
CA ALA A 30 2.17 -8.85 2.31
C ALA A 30 2.79 -10.12 1.68
N PRO A 31 3.84 -10.71 2.27
CA PRO A 31 4.48 -11.92 1.72
C PRO A 31 3.49 -13.04 1.37
N THR A 32 2.50 -13.27 2.25
CA THR A 32 1.45 -14.28 2.06
C THR A 32 0.54 -14.02 0.85
N ALA A 33 0.44 -12.76 0.41
CA ALA A 33 -0.36 -12.34 -0.74
C ALA A 33 0.47 -12.24 -2.04
N ALA A 34 1.81 -12.38 -1.98
CA ALA A 34 2.68 -12.15 -3.14
C ALA A 34 2.39 -13.10 -4.30
N ARG A 35 2.27 -14.40 -4.03
CA ARG A 35 1.94 -15.38 -5.08
C ARG A 35 0.59 -15.07 -5.72
N ALA A 36 -0.43 -14.76 -4.92
CA ALA A 36 -1.75 -14.42 -5.43
C ALA A 36 -1.74 -13.13 -6.26
N HIS A 37 -0.96 -12.13 -5.85
CA HIS A 37 -0.75 -10.91 -6.62
C HIS A 37 -0.13 -11.22 -7.99
N LEU A 38 0.95 -12.01 -8.03
CA LEU A 38 1.61 -12.41 -9.27
C LEU A 38 0.65 -13.18 -10.19
N VAL A 39 -0.15 -14.10 -9.66
CA VAL A 39 -1.18 -14.81 -10.46
C VAL A 39 -2.14 -13.84 -11.16
N ASN A 40 -2.56 -12.79 -10.46
CA ASN A 40 -3.58 -11.87 -10.94
C ASN A 40 -3.03 -10.74 -11.83
N LYS A 41 -1.77 -10.34 -11.64
CA LYS A 41 -1.20 -9.13 -12.26
C LYS A 41 0.01 -9.38 -13.14
N HIS A 42 0.74 -10.46 -12.89
CA HIS A 42 2.05 -10.75 -13.48
C HIS A 42 2.23 -12.27 -13.72
N ALA A 43 1.25 -12.90 -14.36
CA ALA A 43 1.20 -14.36 -14.51
C ALA A 43 2.45 -14.91 -15.23
N GLU A 44 3.07 -14.12 -16.10
CA GLU A 44 4.30 -14.43 -16.81
C GLU A 44 5.52 -14.63 -15.88
N LEU A 45 5.49 -14.07 -14.67
CA LEU A 45 6.56 -14.18 -13.68
C LEU A 45 6.43 -15.42 -12.80
N LEU A 46 5.27 -16.09 -12.80
CA LEU A 46 5.02 -17.28 -11.96
C LEU A 46 5.98 -18.44 -12.25
N ARG A 47 6.48 -18.55 -13.48
CA ARG A 47 7.48 -19.56 -13.85
C ARG A 47 8.79 -19.43 -13.07
N THR A 48 9.08 -18.25 -12.55
CA THR A 48 10.27 -17.93 -11.77
C THR A 48 9.98 -17.96 -10.27
N PHE A 49 8.71 -18.10 -9.88
CA PHE A 49 8.31 -18.08 -8.48
C PHE A 49 8.52 -19.45 -7.83
N ASP A 50 9.54 -19.53 -6.98
CA ASP A 50 9.79 -20.61 -6.04
C ASP A 50 9.37 -20.19 -4.62
N GLN A 51 8.42 -20.91 -4.03
CA GLN A 51 7.86 -20.56 -2.71
C GLN A 51 8.90 -20.67 -1.59
N ALA A 52 9.70 -21.74 -1.57
CA ALA A 52 10.66 -21.96 -0.49
C ALA A 52 11.80 -20.94 -0.55
N HIS A 53 12.29 -20.62 -1.75
CA HIS A 53 13.28 -19.58 -1.95
C HIS A 53 12.72 -18.19 -1.62
N PHE A 54 11.46 -17.92 -2.01
CA PHE A 54 10.79 -16.67 -1.65
C PHE A 54 10.66 -16.49 -0.13
N ASP A 55 10.25 -17.53 0.59
CA ASP A 55 10.13 -17.50 2.05
C ASP A 55 11.49 -17.30 2.72
N ALA A 56 12.54 -17.96 2.20
CA ALA A 56 13.91 -17.78 2.68
C ALA A 56 14.42 -16.34 2.48
N ILE A 57 14.23 -15.77 1.29
CA ILE A 57 14.67 -14.40 0.99
C ILE A 57 13.88 -13.35 1.77
N THR A 58 12.56 -13.51 1.87
CA THR A 58 11.72 -12.57 2.64
C THR A 58 12.03 -12.62 4.13
N SER A 59 12.31 -13.81 4.67
CA SER A 59 12.82 -13.97 6.05
C SER A 59 14.20 -13.34 6.25
N GLN A 60 15.15 -13.60 5.34
CA GLN A 60 16.51 -13.03 5.37
C GLN A 60 16.47 -11.49 5.35
N LEU A 61 15.60 -10.90 4.53
CA LEU A 61 15.45 -9.46 4.40
C LEU A 61 14.52 -8.85 5.47
N GLN A 62 14.07 -9.65 6.45
CA GLN A 62 13.22 -9.24 7.56
C GLN A 62 11.93 -8.55 7.09
N VAL A 63 11.33 -9.07 6.03
CA VAL A 63 10.08 -8.53 5.50
C VAL A 63 8.96 -8.75 6.50
N THR A 64 8.17 -7.71 6.77
CA THR A 64 7.05 -7.80 7.71
C THR A 64 5.97 -8.74 7.16
N PRO A 65 5.39 -9.61 8.00
CA PRO A 65 4.38 -10.58 7.55
C PRO A 65 3.06 -9.92 7.14
N THR A 66 2.81 -8.71 7.64
CA THR A 66 1.65 -7.88 7.32
C THR A 66 2.10 -6.51 6.85
N LEU A 67 1.21 -5.82 6.12
CA LEU A 67 1.44 -4.42 5.78
C LEU A 67 1.37 -3.57 7.05
N PRO A 68 2.32 -2.64 7.23
CA PRO A 68 2.32 -1.78 8.40
C PRO A 68 1.12 -0.82 8.35
N THR A 69 0.46 -0.65 9.49
CA THR A 69 -0.52 0.40 9.65
C THR A 69 0.20 1.73 9.83
N ILE A 70 0.03 2.62 8.87
CA ILE A 70 0.64 3.94 8.87
C ILE A 70 -0.42 4.95 9.30
N THR A 71 -0.14 5.73 10.34
CA THR A 71 -1.05 6.77 10.83
C THR A 71 -0.42 8.15 10.76
N GLY A 72 -1.27 9.15 10.48
CA GLY A 72 -0.90 10.55 10.46
C GLY A 72 -0.15 11.02 9.20
N PRO A 73 0.12 12.33 9.09
CA PRO A 73 0.92 12.90 8.01
C PRO A 73 2.35 12.38 8.07
N ARG A 74 2.93 12.04 6.91
CA ARG A 74 4.31 11.55 6.80
C ARG A 74 4.95 11.93 5.47
N ALA A 75 6.24 11.69 5.38
CA ALA A 75 6.97 11.71 4.12
C ALA A 75 6.53 10.57 3.19
N MET A 76 6.66 10.81 1.89
CA MET A 76 6.27 9.89 0.83
C MET A 76 7.02 8.56 0.93
N VAL A 77 6.28 7.46 1.05
CA VAL A 77 6.85 6.12 1.03
C VAL A 77 7.24 5.78 -0.40
N HIS A 78 8.52 5.49 -0.61
CA HIS A 78 9.04 5.18 -1.93
C HIS A 78 8.50 3.82 -2.42
N GLY A 79 8.21 3.75 -3.72
CA GLY A 79 7.71 2.54 -4.38
C GLY A 79 6.19 2.37 -4.34
N LEU A 80 5.45 3.26 -3.68
CA LEU A 80 3.98 3.26 -3.69
C LEU A 80 3.41 4.31 -4.63
N ALA A 81 2.26 4.02 -5.24
CA ALA A 81 1.51 4.98 -6.02
C ALA A 81 1.03 6.13 -5.13
N VAL A 82 0.93 7.31 -5.71
CA VAL A 82 0.47 8.52 -5.02
C VAL A 82 -0.81 8.99 -5.67
N PHE A 83 -1.86 9.16 -4.87
CA PHE A 83 -3.17 9.58 -5.33
C PHE A 83 -3.55 10.93 -4.74
N ASP A 84 -4.26 11.74 -5.52
CA ASP A 84 -5.01 12.87 -4.98
C ASP A 84 -6.10 12.37 -4.03
N ALA A 85 -6.18 13.01 -2.86
CA ALA A 85 -7.09 12.62 -1.82
C ALA A 85 -7.64 13.83 -1.06
N MET A 86 -8.64 13.54 -0.24
CA MET A 86 -9.25 14.48 0.69
C MET A 86 -9.09 13.91 2.09
N GLY A 87 -8.63 14.74 3.02
CA GLY A 87 -8.63 14.45 4.44
C GLY A 87 -9.90 15.00 5.09
N CYS A 88 -10.47 14.22 6.01
CA CYS A 88 -11.51 14.71 6.90
C CYS A 88 -10.93 15.84 7.78
N THR A 89 -11.71 16.89 8.01
CA THR A 89 -11.31 18.00 8.88
C THR A 89 -11.43 17.65 10.36
N PHE A 90 -12.26 16.66 10.69
CA PHE A 90 -12.64 16.32 12.07
C PHE A 90 -12.01 15.02 12.59
N CYS A 91 -11.33 14.26 11.74
CA CYS A 91 -10.60 13.06 12.13
C CYS A 91 -9.44 12.76 11.16
N SER A 92 -8.70 11.68 11.40
CA SER A 92 -7.54 11.27 10.59
C SER A 92 -7.89 10.54 9.29
N MET A 93 -9.18 10.35 8.98
CA MET A 93 -9.60 9.58 7.80
C MET A 93 -9.33 10.33 6.49
N VAL A 94 -8.88 9.59 5.49
CA VAL A 94 -8.56 10.09 4.15
C VAL A 94 -9.28 9.24 3.10
N TYR A 95 -9.81 9.89 2.06
CA TYR A 95 -10.46 9.21 0.94
C TYR A 95 -10.04 9.83 -0.40
N THR A 96 -9.81 8.98 -1.39
CA THR A 96 -9.54 9.39 -2.79
C THR A 96 -10.82 9.72 -3.56
N LYS A 97 -12.00 9.30 -3.06
CA LYS A 97 -13.30 9.50 -3.72
C LYS A 97 -14.19 10.46 -2.92
N PRO A 98 -14.72 11.54 -3.52
CA PRO A 98 -15.56 12.52 -2.79
C PRO A 98 -16.82 11.90 -2.20
N LYS A 99 -17.44 10.96 -2.92
CA LYS A 99 -18.62 10.23 -2.43
C LYS A 99 -18.34 9.50 -1.12
N LYS A 100 -17.17 8.84 -1.01
CA LYS A 100 -16.77 8.12 0.22
C LYS A 100 -16.49 9.07 1.38
N MET A 101 -15.91 10.24 1.12
CA MET A 101 -15.73 11.27 2.15
C MET A 101 -17.07 11.77 2.69
N LYS A 102 -18.05 12.03 1.81
CA LYS A 102 -19.40 12.44 2.22
C LYS A 102 -20.11 11.35 3.02
N GLU A 103 -20.04 10.10 2.58
CA GLU A 103 -20.58 8.93 3.32
C GLU A 103 -19.94 8.83 4.72
N HIS A 104 -18.61 8.91 4.80
CA HIS A 104 -17.89 8.90 6.08
C HIS A 104 -18.37 10.02 7.00
N HIS A 105 -18.45 11.26 6.51
CA HIS A 105 -18.89 12.39 7.32
C HIS A 105 -20.33 12.22 7.81
N GLY A 106 -21.25 11.81 6.95
CA GLY A 106 -22.65 11.57 7.32
C GLY A 106 -22.81 10.49 8.39
N LEU A 107 -21.91 9.51 8.45
CA LEU A 107 -21.96 8.43 9.44
C LEU A 107 -21.22 8.76 10.74
N GLN A 108 -20.01 9.30 10.65
CA GLN A 108 -19.11 9.50 11.80
C GLN A 108 -19.21 10.90 12.41
N HIS A 109 -19.73 11.87 11.65
CA HIS A 109 -19.84 13.27 12.03
C HIS A 109 -21.25 13.81 11.75
N ALA A 110 -22.28 12.96 11.93
CA ALA A 110 -23.68 13.27 11.61
C ALA A 110 -24.22 14.53 12.32
N HIS A 111 -23.66 14.86 13.48
CA HIS A 111 -24.03 16.03 14.28
C HIS A 111 -23.36 17.33 13.83
N ILE A 112 -22.44 17.26 12.86
CA ILE A 112 -21.71 18.41 12.31
C ILE A 112 -22.26 18.71 10.91
N PRO A 113 -22.48 19.98 10.53
CA PRO A 113 -22.84 20.32 9.14
C PRO A 113 -21.77 19.87 8.15
N MET A 114 -22.20 19.37 7.00
CA MET A 114 -21.29 18.92 5.93
C MET A 114 -20.44 20.10 5.41
N PRO A 115 -19.10 19.99 5.42
CA PRO A 115 -18.20 20.97 4.81
C PRO A 115 -18.46 21.15 3.31
N GLN A 116 -18.31 22.38 2.83
CA GLN A 116 -18.34 22.69 1.39
C GLN A 116 -17.04 22.26 0.69
N HIS A 117 -15.93 22.27 1.42
CA HIS A 117 -14.62 21.89 0.92
C HIS A 117 -13.92 20.96 1.92
N TRP A 118 -13.16 20.01 1.38
CA TRP A 118 -12.31 19.11 2.16
C TRP A 118 -10.86 19.52 2.02
N ARG A 119 -10.04 19.22 3.04
CA ARG A 119 -8.60 19.47 2.97
C ARG A 119 -7.98 18.56 1.90
N SER A 120 -7.41 19.15 0.85
CA SER A 120 -6.65 18.40 -0.15
C SER A 120 -5.38 17.81 0.45
N CYS A 121 -5.10 16.55 0.13
CA CYS A 121 -3.87 15.86 0.52
C CYS A 121 -3.49 14.82 -0.55
N LYS A 122 -2.38 14.11 -0.30
CA LYS A 122 -2.00 12.92 -1.07
C LYS A 122 -2.19 11.67 -0.21
N ALA A 123 -2.53 10.55 -0.82
CA ALA A 123 -2.63 9.23 -0.19
C ALA A 123 -1.76 8.21 -0.93
N GLN A 124 -1.23 7.24 -0.19
CA GLN A 124 -0.45 6.10 -0.68
C GLN A 124 -0.93 4.83 0.02
#